data_AF-A0A8H3E193-F1
#
_entry.id   AF-A0A8H3E193-F1
#
_cell.length_a   1.000
_cell.length_b   1.000
_cell.length_c   1.000
_cell.angle_alpha   90.00
_cell.angle_beta   90.00
_cell.angle_gamma   90.00
#
_symmetry.space_group_name_H-M   'P 1'
#
loop_
_entity.id
_entity.type
_entity.pdbx_description
1 polymer ?
#
loop_
_entity_poly.entity_id
_entity_poly.type
_entity_poly.pdbx_seq_one_letter_code
_entity_poly.pdbx_strand_id
1 'polypeptide(L)'
;MSHPHSFASASNYRYNPVLLNVPPAPQPRTRQPIRQNLTYQQKIQVIDFYHQNRNRLSMESMIPPLRAMGFTTICQSTISRFIKNESKIRQCAEAQRAHVKRPSIVVLPEVEEALLRWIEQQVQTVSGDAIVQRAREICDELNVPEEQRIGFSRGWLDSFKKRNGLSSGRQSATS
;
A
#
# COMPACT_ATOMS: atom_id res chain seq x y z
N MET A 1 40.65 57.28 26.10
CA MET A 1 40.71 55.86 25.73
C MET A 1 40.96 55.06 27.00
N SER A 2 39.89 54.39 27.47
CA SER A 2 39.80 53.14 28.25
C SER A 2 41.09 52.31 28.38
N HIS A 3 41.49 51.67 29.50
CA HIS A 3 41.00 51.43 30.87
C HIS A 3 42.23 51.04 31.74
N PRO A 4 42.23 51.27 33.07
CA PRO A 4 43.19 50.69 34.00
C PRO A 4 42.60 49.56 34.90
N HIS A 5 43.51 48.68 35.33
CA HIS A 5 43.61 47.97 36.62
C HIS A 5 42.57 46.88 37.04
N SER A 6 43.06 45.62 36.96
CA SER A 6 43.20 44.61 38.02
C SER A 6 42.41 44.79 39.34
N PHE A 7 41.67 43.75 39.77
CA PHE A 7 41.62 43.33 41.17
C PHE A 7 41.16 41.87 41.32
N ALA A 8 41.57 41.28 42.45
CA ALA A 8 41.62 39.88 42.78
C ALA A 8 40.35 39.28 43.43
N SER A 9 40.42 37.96 43.59
CA SER A 9 39.98 37.15 44.75
C SER A 9 38.55 36.61 44.81
N ALA A 10 38.50 35.39 45.34
CA ALA A 10 37.39 34.46 45.43
C ALA A 10 36.28 34.88 46.40
N SER A 11 35.05 34.42 46.15
CA SER A 11 34.27 33.58 47.08
C SER A 11 32.77 33.56 46.76
N ASN A 12 32.21 32.35 46.76
CA ASN A 12 30.88 32.02 47.28
C ASN A 12 29.65 32.75 46.72
N TYR A 13 29.21 32.33 45.53
CA TYR A 13 27.77 32.16 45.32
C TYR A 13 27.41 30.68 45.45
N ARG A 14 27.04 30.37 46.68
CA ARG A 14 26.23 29.23 47.12
C ARG A 14 24.96 29.20 46.26
N TYR A 15 24.92 28.38 45.20
CA TYR A 15 23.70 28.18 44.42
C TYR A 15 22.77 27.23 45.18
N ASN A 16 21.58 27.76 45.42
CA ASN A 16 20.51 27.23 46.25
C ASN A 16 19.82 26.04 45.55
N PRO A 17 19.69 24.85 46.17
CA PRO A 17 18.93 23.76 45.58
C PRO A 17 17.44 24.09 45.68
N VAL A 18 16.65 23.57 44.73
CA VAL A 18 15.19 23.70 44.60
C VAL A 18 14.72 24.93 43.82
N LEU A 19 14.98 24.94 42.52
CA LEU A 19 14.07 25.58 41.55
C LEU A 19 13.39 24.49 40.74
N LEU A 20 12.16 24.20 41.17
CA LEU A 20 10.99 23.72 40.44
C LEU A 20 11.25 23.03 39.10
N ASN A 21 11.04 21.71 39.12
CA ASN A 21 10.84 20.84 37.99
C ASN A 21 9.71 21.36 37.07
N VAL A 22 10.03 22.27 36.15
CA VAL A 22 9.14 22.64 35.05
C VAL A 22 9.23 21.52 34.02
N PRO A 23 8.16 20.74 33.76
CA PRO A 23 8.19 19.77 32.69
C PRO A 23 8.42 20.53 31.36
N PRO A 24 9.31 20.05 30.47
CA PRO A 24 9.48 20.68 29.18
C PRO A 24 8.12 20.73 28.47
N ALA A 25 7.76 21.90 27.94
CA ALA A 25 6.52 22.10 27.22
C ALA A 25 6.32 20.98 26.19
N PRO A 26 5.09 20.44 26.03
CA PRO A 26 4.85 19.37 25.07
C PRO A 26 5.15 19.90 23.68
N GLN A 27 6.29 19.48 23.14
CA GLN A 27 6.67 19.78 21.76
C GLN A 27 5.54 19.26 20.86
N PRO A 28 5.08 20.03 19.86
CA PRO A 28 4.07 19.55 18.94
C PRO A 28 4.59 18.24 18.35
N ARG A 29 3.91 17.13 18.65
CA ARG A 29 4.19 15.83 18.06
C ARG A 29 4.09 16.03 16.55
N THR A 30 5.23 16.14 15.88
CA THR A 30 5.27 16.06 14.42
C THR A 30 4.55 14.77 14.08
N ARG A 31 3.44 14.89 13.33
CA ARG A 31 2.71 13.73 12.84
C ARG A 31 3.73 12.89 12.08
N GLN A 32 4.19 11.81 12.70
CA GLN A 32 5.08 10.85 12.08
C GLN A 32 4.39 10.47 10.77
N PRO A 33 5.02 10.70 9.61
CA PRO A 33 4.35 10.46 8.35
C PRO A 33 3.97 8.98 8.30
N ILE A 34 2.69 8.72 8.06
CA ILE A 34 2.12 7.37 7.97
C ILE A 34 3.00 6.59 6.99
N ARG A 35 3.55 5.46 7.47
CA ARG A 35 4.49 4.65 6.69
C ARG A 35 3.89 4.30 5.33
N GLN A 36 4.53 4.75 4.26
CA GLN A 36 4.09 4.46 2.90
C GLN A 36 4.41 2.99 2.56
N ASN A 37 3.39 2.19 2.25
CA ASN A 37 3.57 0.83 1.74
C ASN A 37 3.88 0.87 0.24
N LEU A 38 5.17 0.81 -0.11
CA LEU A 38 5.62 0.84 -1.50
C LEU A 38 5.45 -0.51 -2.20
N THR A 39 4.89 -0.50 -3.41
CA THR A 39 4.82 -1.66 -4.31
C THR A 39 6.22 -2.07 -4.79
N TYR A 40 6.38 -3.29 -5.33
CA TYR A 40 7.67 -3.70 -5.89
C TYR A 40 8.09 -2.85 -7.09
N GLN A 41 7.14 -2.37 -7.90
CA GLN A 41 7.43 -1.45 -9.01
C GLN A 41 7.93 -0.08 -8.51
N GLN A 42 7.31 0.47 -7.45
CA GLN A 42 7.77 1.71 -6.83
C GLN A 42 9.16 1.57 -6.20
N LYS A 43 9.46 0.41 -5.60
CA LYS A 43 10.80 0.11 -5.09
C LYS A 43 11.84 0.05 -6.21
N ILE A 44 11.49 -0.49 -7.37
CA ILE A 44 12.36 -0.49 -8.56
C ILE A 44 12.65 0.94 -9.01
N GLN A 45 11.65 1.83 -9.06
CA GLN A 45 11.88 3.23 -9.43
C GLN A 45 12.92 3.92 -8.54
N VAL A 46 12.87 3.67 -7.23
CA VAL A 46 13.88 4.17 -6.28
C VAL A 46 15.27 3.58 -6.57
N ILE A 47 15.34 2.28 -6.85
CA ILE A 47 16.60 1.58 -7.16
C ILE A 47 17.21 2.11 -8.47
N ASP A 48 16.40 2.29 -9.51
CA ASP A 48 16.87 2.80 -10.80
C ASP A 48 17.34 4.25 -10.66
N PHE A 49 16.60 5.08 -9.92
CA PHE A 49 17.03 6.45 -9.59
C PHE A 49 18.38 6.46 -8.85
N TYR A 50 18.58 5.56 -7.89
CA TYR A 50 19.86 5.42 -7.21
C TYR A 50 20.98 5.06 -8.19
N HIS A 51 20.79 4.05 -9.03
CA HIS A 51 21.84 3.59 -9.95
C HIS A 51 22.26 4.65 -10.98
N GLN A 52 21.33 5.47 -11.43
CA GLN A 52 21.56 6.59 -12.34
C GLN A 52 22.37 7.72 -11.68
N ASN A 53 22.22 7.90 -10.36
CA ASN A 53 22.78 9.06 -9.64
C ASN A 53 23.91 8.72 -8.67
N ARG A 54 24.22 7.43 -8.41
CA ARG A 54 25.17 6.98 -7.39
C ARG A 54 26.61 7.48 -7.57
N ASN A 55 26.99 7.84 -8.80
CA ASN A 55 28.31 8.38 -9.10
C ASN A 55 28.38 9.91 -8.95
N ARG A 56 27.24 10.58 -8.76
CA ARG A 56 27.11 12.06 -8.72
C ARG A 56 26.58 12.58 -7.38
N LEU A 57 25.71 11.82 -6.72
CA LEU A 57 25.02 12.22 -5.50
C LEU A 57 25.23 11.20 -4.38
N SER A 58 25.28 11.70 -3.14
CA SER A 58 25.18 10.85 -1.95
C SER A 58 23.72 10.40 -1.75
N MET A 59 23.51 9.29 -1.03
CA MET A 59 22.13 8.83 -0.72
C MET A 59 21.31 9.90 0.03
N GLU A 60 21.95 10.72 0.85
CA GLU A 60 21.29 11.84 1.54
C GLU A 60 20.78 12.89 0.55
N SER A 61 21.61 13.25 -0.43
CA SER A 61 21.27 14.20 -1.49
C SER A 61 20.19 13.68 -2.44
N MET A 62 19.96 12.36 -2.48
CA MET A 62 18.88 11.74 -3.25
C MET A 62 17.51 11.78 -2.55
N ILE A 63 17.44 12.05 -1.23
CA ILE A 63 16.17 12.04 -0.49
C ILE A 63 15.21 13.15 -0.94
N PRO A 64 15.64 14.43 -1.06
CA PRO A 64 14.74 15.49 -1.52
C PRO A 64 14.07 15.23 -2.87
N PRO A 65 14.79 14.84 -3.95
CA PRO A 65 14.15 14.55 -5.24
C PRO A 65 13.25 13.29 -5.17
N LEU A 66 13.63 12.26 -4.41
CA LEU A 66 12.76 11.09 -4.21
C LEU A 66 11.45 11.48 -3.49
N ARG A 67 11.50 12.37 -2.50
CA ARG A 67 10.28 12.87 -1.84
C ARG A 67 9.42 13.71 -2.77
N ALA A 68 10.03 14.54 -3.62
CA ALA A 68 9.32 15.31 -4.64
C ALA A 68 8.61 14.41 -5.67
N MET A 69 9.16 13.22 -5.95
CA MET A 69 8.51 12.19 -6.78
C MET A 69 7.41 11.39 -6.06
N GLY A 70 7.10 11.70 -4.79
CA GLY A 70 6.03 11.07 -4.03
C GLY A 70 6.45 9.94 -3.08
N PHE A 71 7.76 9.71 -2.89
CA PHE A 71 8.28 8.78 -1.88
C PHE A 71 8.41 9.48 -0.51
N THR A 72 7.29 9.94 0.06
CA THR A 72 7.26 10.91 1.17
C THR A 72 7.97 10.43 2.44
N THR A 73 7.95 9.12 2.71
CA THR A 73 8.60 8.53 3.89
C THR A 73 10.01 8.00 3.62
N ILE A 74 10.59 8.28 2.45
CA ILE A 74 11.89 7.73 2.10
C ILE A 74 13.02 8.36 2.94
N CYS A 75 13.99 7.51 3.27
CA CYS A 75 15.19 7.86 4.02
C CYS A 75 16.36 6.98 3.57
N GLN A 76 17.58 7.36 3.96
CA GLN A 76 18.81 6.67 3.58
C GLN A 76 18.78 5.17 3.89
N SER A 77 18.27 4.78 5.06
CA SER A 77 18.18 3.36 5.46
C SER A 77 17.23 2.57 4.57
N THR A 78 16.15 3.21 4.09
CA THR A 78 15.21 2.59 3.14
C THR A 78 15.88 2.38 1.78
N ILE A 79 16.59 3.38 1.27
CA ILE A 79 17.35 3.29 0.01
C ILE A 79 18.39 2.16 0.10
N SER A 80 19.20 2.16 1.16
CA SER A 80 20.20 1.10 1.41
C SER A 80 19.56 -0.29 1.49
N ARG A 81 18.43 -0.42 2.19
CA ARG A 81 17.69 -1.70 2.27
C ARG A 81 17.20 -2.17 0.91
N PHE A 82 16.71 -1.28 0.06
CA PHE A 82 16.25 -1.64 -1.29
C PHE A 82 17.40 -2.10 -2.16
N ILE A 83 18.54 -1.41 -2.15
CA ILE A 83 19.73 -1.82 -2.90
C ILE A 83 20.24 -3.19 -2.41
N LYS A 84 20.34 -3.40 -1.10
CA LYS A 84 20.75 -4.69 -0.51
C LYS A 84 19.83 -5.86 -0.92
N ASN A 85 18.55 -5.58 -1.15
CA ASN A 85 17.56 -6.58 -1.54
C ASN A 85 17.15 -6.46 -3.02
N GLU A 86 17.95 -5.80 -3.86
CA GLU A 86 17.57 -5.44 -5.23
C GLU A 86 17.14 -6.67 -6.05
N SER A 87 17.94 -7.73 -6.05
CA SER A 87 17.63 -8.96 -6.81
C SER A 87 16.28 -9.55 -6.41
N LYS A 88 15.99 -9.60 -5.10
CA LYS A 88 14.71 -10.08 -4.57
C LYS A 88 13.56 -9.15 -4.96
N ILE A 89 13.78 -7.83 -4.89
CA ILE A 89 12.77 -6.83 -5.27
C ILE A 89 12.43 -6.95 -6.76
N ARG A 90 13.44 -7.08 -7.63
CA ARG A 90 13.24 -7.27 -9.08
C ARG A 90 12.55 -8.59 -9.39
N GLN A 91 12.95 -9.69 -8.74
CA GLN A 91 12.27 -10.98 -8.89
C GLN A 91 10.81 -10.94 -8.45
N CYS A 92 10.52 -10.34 -7.29
CA CYS A 92 9.15 -10.17 -6.83
C CYS A 92 8.33 -9.24 -7.73
N ALA A 93 8.94 -8.22 -8.32
CA ALA A 93 8.28 -7.32 -9.26
C ALA A 93 7.92 -8.02 -10.57
N GLU A 94 8.81 -8.88 -11.06
CA GLU A 94 8.60 -9.69 -12.25
C GLU A 94 7.56 -10.77 -12.00
N ALA A 95 7.65 -11.47 -10.86
CA ALA A 95 6.60 -12.36 -10.39
C ALA A 95 5.27 -11.61 -10.27
N GLN A 96 5.24 -10.42 -9.70
CA GLN A 96 4.03 -9.61 -9.61
C GLN A 96 3.49 -9.21 -10.99
N ARG A 97 4.34 -8.88 -11.98
CA ARG A 97 3.89 -8.64 -13.36
C ARG A 97 3.33 -9.91 -14.01
N ALA A 98 4.01 -11.04 -13.85
CA ALA A 98 3.53 -12.34 -14.31
C ALA A 98 2.22 -12.76 -13.62
N HIS A 99 1.99 -12.27 -12.41
CA HIS A 99 0.87 -12.66 -11.56
C HIS A 99 -0.26 -11.62 -11.52
N VAL A 100 -0.05 -10.42 -12.07
CA VAL A 100 -1.09 -9.52 -12.58
C VAL A 100 -1.70 -10.11 -13.86
N LYS A 101 -0.96 -10.98 -14.56
CA LYS A 101 -1.49 -11.99 -15.50
C LYS A 101 -1.84 -13.32 -14.81
N ARG A 102 -2.20 -13.34 -13.52
CA ARG A 102 -3.04 -14.46 -13.10
C ARG A 102 -4.39 -14.23 -13.79
N PRO A 103 -4.83 -15.08 -14.75
CA PRO A 103 -6.27 -15.26 -14.85
C PRO A 103 -6.71 -15.52 -13.41
N SER A 104 -7.62 -14.70 -12.88
CA SER A 104 -8.35 -15.09 -11.67
C SER A 104 -8.73 -16.53 -11.95
N ILE A 105 -8.21 -17.49 -11.18
CA ILE A 105 -8.60 -18.88 -11.33
C ILE A 105 -10.08 -18.84 -11.03
N VAL A 106 -10.88 -18.76 -12.09
CA VAL A 106 -12.31 -18.91 -11.99
C VAL A 106 -12.42 -20.35 -11.54
N VAL A 107 -12.71 -20.54 -10.25
CA VAL A 107 -12.65 -21.86 -9.63
C VAL A 107 -13.63 -22.82 -10.33
N LEU A 108 -14.69 -22.26 -10.94
CA LEU A 108 -15.72 -22.98 -11.67
C LEU A 108 -16.10 -22.20 -12.94
N PRO A 109 -15.33 -22.28 -14.03
CA PRO A 109 -15.55 -21.45 -15.23
C PRO A 109 -16.89 -21.77 -15.89
N GLU A 110 -17.27 -23.03 -15.94
CA GLU A 110 -18.55 -23.48 -16.49
C GLU A 110 -19.75 -22.97 -15.68
N VAL A 111 -19.61 -22.95 -14.34
CA VAL A 111 -20.65 -22.43 -13.44
C VAL A 111 -20.78 -20.91 -13.60
N GLU A 112 -19.65 -20.18 -13.66
CA GLU A 112 -19.69 -18.73 -13.85
C GLU A 112 -20.25 -18.34 -15.23
N GLU A 113 -19.93 -19.10 -16.28
CA GLU A 113 -20.48 -18.87 -17.63
C GLU A 113 -22.00 -19.10 -17.68
N ALA A 114 -22.48 -20.23 -17.16
CA ALA A 114 -23.91 -20.52 -17.08
C ALA A 114 -24.65 -19.48 -16.23
N LEU A 115 -24.03 -19.03 -15.13
CA LEU A 115 -24.58 -18.01 -14.26
C LEU A 115 -24.66 -16.65 -14.96
N LEU A 116 -23.66 -16.28 -15.77
CA LEU A 116 -23.69 -15.05 -16.55
C LEU A 116 -24.79 -15.05 -17.59
N ARG A 117 -24.93 -16.13 -18.36
CA ARG A 117 -26.01 -16.28 -19.34
C ARG A 117 -27.39 -16.15 -18.68
N TRP A 118 -27.55 -16.72 -17.50
CA TRP A 118 -28.78 -16.58 -16.73
C TRP A 118 -29.04 -15.12 -16.29
N ILE A 119 -28.01 -14.40 -15.84
CA ILE A 119 -28.11 -12.98 -15.47
C ILE A 119 -28.44 -12.10 -16.68
N GLU A 120 -27.83 -12.35 -17.84
CA GLU A 120 -28.09 -11.62 -19.10
C GLU A 120 -29.54 -11.80 -19.58
N GLN A 121 -30.16 -12.94 -19.29
CA GLN A 121 -31.57 -13.20 -19.57
C GLN A 121 -32.53 -12.47 -18.61
N GLN A 122 -32.04 -11.90 -17.50
CA GLN A 122 -32.88 -11.16 -16.57
C GLN A 122 -33.09 -9.73 -17.05
N VAL A 123 -34.36 -9.36 -17.25
CA VAL A 123 -34.77 -7.99 -17.63
C VAL A 123 -34.53 -6.98 -16.49
N GLN A 124 -34.44 -7.46 -15.25
CA GLN A 124 -34.28 -6.66 -14.04
C GLN A 124 -32.98 -6.98 -13.30
N THR A 125 -32.52 -6.03 -12.49
CA THR A 125 -31.31 -6.19 -11.68
C THR A 125 -31.48 -7.32 -10.67
N VAL A 126 -30.62 -8.33 -10.74
CA VAL A 126 -30.67 -9.49 -9.85
C VAL A 126 -30.01 -9.19 -8.50
N SER A 127 -30.68 -9.55 -7.41
CA SER A 127 -30.10 -9.42 -6.06
C SER A 127 -28.88 -10.32 -5.87
N GLY A 128 -27.97 -9.91 -5.00
CA GLY A 128 -26.78 -10.71 -4.64
C GLY A 128 -27.12 -12.11 -4.14
N ASP A 129 -28.15 -12.23 -3.31
CA ASP A 129 -28.60 -13.53 -2.78
C ASP A 129 -29.16 -14.44 -3.88
N ALA A 130 -29.89 -13.89 -4.85
CA ALA A 130 -30.39 -14.64 -5.99
C ALA A 130 -29.26 -15.14 -6.90
N ILE A 131 -28.19 -14.36 -7.06
CA ILE A 131 -26.97 -14.80 -7.79
C ILE A 131 -26.29 -15.97 -7.07
N VAL A 132 -26.14 -15.88 -5.74
CA VAL A 132 -25.53 -16.96 -4.94
C VAL A 132 -26.38 -18.22 -4.98
N GLN A 133 -27.70 -18.08 -4.87
CA GLN A 133 -28.62 -19.21 -4.92
C GLN A 133 -28.57 -19.91 -6.29
N ARG A 134 -28.64 -19.14 -7.39
CA ARG A 134 -28.53 -19.72 -8.73
C ARG A 134 -27.17 -20.36 -8.98
N ALA A 135 -26.09 -19.80 -8.45
CA ALA A 135 -24.76 -20.40 -8.58
C ALA A 135 -24.67 -21.79 -7.94
N ARG A 136 -25.36 -22.00 -6.80
CA ARG A 136 -25.45 -23.31 -6.15
C ARG A 136 -26.28 -24.30 -6.97
N GLU A 137 -27.42 -23.86 -7.49
CA GLU A 137 -28.27 -24.67 -8.35
C GLU A 137 -27.51 -25.13 -9.61
N ILE A 138 -26.73 -24.24 -10.23
CA ILE A 138 -25.89 -24.58 -11.39
C ILE A 138 -24.80 -25.59 -11.00
N CYS A 139 -24.22 -25.52 -9.79
CA CYS A 139 -23.30 -26.55 -9.32
C CYS A 139 -23.97 -27.92 -9.16
N ASP A 140 -25.23 -27.95 -8.72
CA ASP A 140 -26.02 -29.18 -8.64
C ASP A 140 -26.36 -29.72 -10.04
N GLU A 141 -26.80 -28.85 -10.96
CA GLU A 141 -27.09 -29.18 -12.36
C GLU A 141 -25.87 -29.75 -13.09
N LEU A 142 -24.67 -29.20 -12.83
CA LEU A 142 -23.40 -29.64 -13.43
C LEU A 142 -22.72 -30.79 -12.66
N ASN A 143 -23.36 -31.34 -11.61
CA ASN A 143 -22.80 -32.39 -10.76
C ASN A 143 -21.40 -32.06 -10.21
N VAL A 144 -21.15 -30.80 -9.86
CA VAL A 144 -19.86 -30.36 -9.30
C VAL A 144 -19.68 -31.01 -7.91
N PRO A 145 -18.60 -31.80 -7.70
CA PRO A 145 -18.31 -32.43 -6.42
C PRO A 145 -18.21 -31.41 -5.29
N GLU A 146 -18.70 -31.74 -4.09
CA GLU A 146 -18.73 -30.81 -2.95
C GLU A 146 -17.32 -30.28 -2.58
N GLU A 147 -16.30 -31.13 -2.73
CA GLU A 147 -14.88 -30.79 -2.58
C GLU A 147 -14.35 -29.73 -3.57
N GLN A 148 -15.02 -29.54 -4.71
CA GLN A 148 -14.71 -28.53 -5.72
C GLN A 148 -15.62 -27.30 -5.62
N ARG A 149 -16.68 -27.36 -4.80
CA ARG A 149 -17.59 -26.23 -4.61
C ARG A 149 -16.91 -25.15 -3.77
N ILE A 150 -17.00 -23.93 -4.25
CA ILE A 150 -16.65 -22.75 -3.45
C ILE A 150 -17.80 -22.41 -2.50
N GLY A 151 -17.50 -21.89 -1.31
CA GLY A 151 -18.53 -21.52 -0.33
C GLY A 151 -19.43 -20.33 -0.74
N PHE A 152 -19.36 -19.86 -1.99
CA PHE A 152 -20.09 -18.71 -2.54
C PHE A 152 -20.18 -17.53 -1.57
N SER A 153 -19.03 -17.19 -0.96
CA SER A 153 -18.97 -16.15 0.06
C SER A 153 -19.26 -14.76 -0.50
N ARG A 154 -19.54 -13.80 0.38
CA ARG A 154 -19.72 -12.39 -0.01
C ARG A 154 -18.51 -11.82 -0.76
N GLY A 155 -17.30 -12.32 -0.47
CA GLY A 155 -16.08 -11.94 -1.19
C GLY A 155 -15.99 -12.53 -2.60
N TRP A 156 -16.49 -13.76 -2.80
CA TRP A 156 -16.63 -14.33 -4.15
C TRP A 156 -17.66 -13.55 -4.97
N LEU A 157 -18.82 -13.23 -4.38
CA LEU A 157 -19.87 -12.46 -5.06
C LEU A 157 -19.37 -11.07 -5.49
N ASP A 158 -18.65 -10.36 -4.62
CA ASP A 158 -18.04 -9.07 -4.96
C ASP A 158 -17.05 -9.19 -6.13
N SER A 159 -16.18 -10.21 -6.07
CA SER A 159 -15.23 -10.52 -7.13
C SER A 159 -15.91 -10.94 -8.44
N PHE A 160 -17.00 -11.70 -8.38
CA PHE A 160 -17.82 -12.10 -9.53
C PHE A 160 -18.48 -10.89 -10.18
N LYS A 161 -19.15 -10.03 -9.40
CA LYS A 161 -19.78 -8.81 -9.91
C LYS A 161 -18.75 -7.87 -10.54
N LYS A 162 -17.60 -7.69 -9.89
CA LYS A 162 -16.52 -6.84 -10.38
C LYS A 162 -15.92 -7.34 -11.69
N ARG A 163 -15.72 -8.66 -11.83
CA ARG A 163 -15.19 -9.28 -13.06
C ARG A 163 -16.17 -9.16 -14.23
N ASN A 164 -17.46 -9.26 -13.94
CA ASN A 164 -18.52 -9.29 -14.96
C ASN A 164 -19.24 -7.95 -15.16
N GLY A 165 -18.70 -6.86 -14.60
CA GLY A 165 -19.29 -5.52 -14.76
C GLY A 165 -20.66 -5.34 -14.11
N LEU A 166 -21.11 -6.24 -13.24
CA LEU A 166 -22.43 -6.22 -12.58
C LEU A 166 -22.49 -5.26 -11.39
N SER A 167 -21.61 -4.24 -11.35
CA SER A 167 -21.56 -3.27 -10.26
C SER A 167 -22.80 -2.38 -10.29
N SER A 168 -23.50 -2.32 -9.15
CA SER A 168 -24.60 -1.39 -8.90
C SER A 168 -24.06 0.05 -8.91
N GLY A 169 -24.00 0.66 -10.09
CA GLY A 169 -23.72 2.08 -10.26
C GLY A 169 -22.70 2.38 -11.34
N ARG A 170 -23.15 2.41 -12.60
CA ARG A 170 -23.06 3.57 -13.51
C ARG A 170 -23.47 3.14 -14.91
N GLN A 171 -24.53 3.78 -15.41
CA GLN A 171 -24.85 3.86 -16.83
C GLN A 171 -23.68 4.49 -17.58
N SER A 172 -23.27 3.87 -18.68
CA SER A 172 -22.73 4.53 -19.86
C SER A 172 -23.38 3.77 -21.01
N ALA A 173 -24.51 4.19 -21.57
CA ALA A 173 -24.68 5.42 -22.34
C ALA A 173 -23.43 5.72 -23.16
N THR A 174 -23.25 4.97 -24.25
CA THR A 174 -22.54 5.45 -25.43
C THR A 174 -23.50 5.30 -26.60
N SER A 175 -24.18 6.41 -26.89
CA SER A 175 -24.71 6.73 -28.21
C SER A 175 -23.57 6.99 -29.19
#